data_AF-A0A7Y0EZS1-F1
#
_entry.id   AF-A0A7Y0EZS1-F1
#
_cell.length_a   1.000
_cell.length_b   1.000
_cell.length_c   1.000
_cell.angle_alpha   90.00
_cell.angle_beta   90.00
_cell.angle_gamma   90.00
#
_symmetry.space_group_name_H-M   'P 1'
#
loop_
_entity.id
_entity.type
_entity.pdbx_description
1 polymer ?
#
loop_
_entity_poly.entity_id
_entity_poly.type
_entity_poly.pdbx_seq_one_letter_code
_entity_poly.pdbx_strand_id
1 'polypeptide(L)'
;MKSLIICHDASMSGANKSLCDWIKGNNANLRLYVAIPTYNKLFYTTLKSLGCTVIIGHYSVPVKRLSRVSFIIGLKDIIKYLWYIFINPLMLIRLKQIVEKYNIDVIHSNSFATNFGALLAIKTNRPHIWHIREFMKEDYGIEQINQKLCHKFCNYSNAIFI
;
A
#
# COMPACT_ATOMS: atom_id res chain seq x y z
N MET A 1 20.35 -2.59 -1.20
CA MET A 1 19.25 -1.69 -0.78
C MET A 1 18.09 -2.52 -0.23
N LYS A 2 17.50 -2.10 0.89
CA LYS A 2 16.33 -2.69 1.53
C LYS A 2 15.11 -1.82 1.26
N SER A 3 14.11 -2.38 0.59
CA SER A 3 12.89 -1.66 0.23
C SER A 3 11.68 -2.25 0.96
N LEU A 4 10.82 -1.37 1.47
CA LEU A 4 9.50 -1.74 1.99
C LEU A 4 8.41 -1.37 0.99
N ILE A 5 7.73 -2.36 0.46
CA ILE A 5 6.63 -2.22 -0.48
C ILE A 5 5.30 -2.29 0.28
N ILE A 6 4.44 -1.30 0.11
CA ILE A 6 3.11 -1.19 0.71
C ILE A 6 2.07 -1.55 -0.35
N CYS A 7 1.32 -2.62 -0.12
CA CYS A 7 0.22 -3.06 -0.99
C CYS A 7 -1.12 -2.52 -0.49
N HIS A 8 -2.03 -2.15 -1.39
CA HIS A 8 -3.34 -1.62 -1.00
C HIS A 8 -4.34 -2.75 -0.65
N ASP A 9 -4.13 -3.95 -1.18
CA ASP A 9 -4.92 -5.15 -0.95
C ASP A 9 -4.01 -6.38 -0.78
N ALA A 10 -4.62 -7.54 -0.53
CA ALA A 10 -3.90 -8.82 -0.42
C ALA A 10 -4.34 -9.85 -1.47
N SER A 11 -5.17 -9.45 -2.44
CA SER A 11 -5.63 -10.34 -3.51
C SER A 11 -4.57 -10.43 -4.61
N MET A 12 -4.64 -11.45 -5.47
CA MET A 12 -3.83 -11.48 -6.70
C MET A 12 -4.45 -10.58 -7.78
N SER A 13 -4.59 -9.29 -7.45
CA SER A 13 -5.02 -8.22 -8.35
C SER A 13 -3.98 -7.93 -9.44
N GLY A 14 -4.33 -7.12 -10.45
CA GLY A 14 -3.40 -6.69 -11.49
C GLY A 14 -2.13 -6.02 -10.92
N ALA A 15 -2.31 -5.13 -9.93
CA ALA A 15 -1.22 -4.46 -9.22
C ALA A 15 -0.27 -5.45 -8.52
N ASN A 16 -0.80 -6.47 -7.85
CA ASN A 16 0.02 -7.45 -7.12
C ASN A 16 0.64 -8.51 -8.05
N LYS A 17 -0.02 -8.87 -9.15
CA LYS A 17 0.57 -9.72 -10.21
C LYS A 17 1.79 -9.04 -10.84
N SER A 18 1.65 -7.78 -11.26
CA SER A 18 2.75 -7.00 -11.82
C SER A 18 3.89 -6.82 -10.83
N LEU A 19 3.58 -6.63 -9.54
CA LEU A 19 4.59 -6.62 -8.48
C LEU A 19 5.37 -7.94 -8.43
N CYS A 20 4.69 -9.09 -8.41
CA CYS A 20 5.34 -10.40 -8.41
C CYS A 20 6.23 -10.62 -9.64
N ASP A 21 5.78 -10.22 -10.82
CA ASP A 21 6.56 -10.31 -12.06
C ASP A 21 7.81 -9.43 -12.00
N TRP A 22 7.68 -8.19 -11.49
CA TRP A 22 8.81 -7.29 -11.29
C TRP A 22 9.84 -7.86 -10.31
N ILE A 23 9.39 -8.46 -9.20
CA ILE A 23 10.28 -9.10 -8.22
C ILE A 23 11.02 -10.27 -8.87
N LYS A 24 10.30 -11.13 -9.60
CA LYS A 24 10.86 -12.29 -10.30
C LYS A 24 11.97 -11.90 -11.29
N GLY A 25 11.82 -10.76 -11.96
CA GLY A 25 12.81 -10.23 -12.91
C GLY A 25 14.02 -9.53 -12.29
N ASN A 26 14.00 -9.14 -11.01
CA ASN A 26 15.02 -8.26 -10.39
C ASN A 26 15.79 -8.90 -9.22
N ASN A 27 15.99 -10.22 -9.25
CA ASN A 27 16.40 -11.03 -8.09
C ASN A 27 17.81 -10.82 -7.52
N ALA A 28 18.69 -10.02 -8.12
CA ALA A 28 20.12 -10.08 -7.77
C ALA A 28 20.55 -9.21 -6.57
N ASN A 29 19.91 -8.07 -6.27
CA ASN A 29 20.50 -7.07 -5.34
C ASN A 29 19.54 -6.37 -4.35
N LEU A 30 18.23 -6.70 -4.37
CA LEU A 30 17.23 -6.01 -3.55
C LEU A 30 16.71 -6.91 -2.42
N ARG A 31 16.83 -6.43 -1.18
CA ARG A 31 16.19 -7.07 -0.02
C ARG A 31 14.78 -6.50 0.12
N LEU A 32 13.79 -7.28 -0.26
CA LEU A 32 12.41 -6.80 -0.34
C LEU A 32 11.58 -7.21 0.88
N TYR A 33 10.97 -6.21 1.49
CA TYR A 33 9.96 -6.33 2.52
C TYR A 33 8.63 -5.93 1.89
N VAL A 34 7.60 -6.76 2.03
CA VAL A 34 6.28 -6.49 1.45
C VAL A 34 5.25 -6.48 2.56
N ALA A 35 4.67 -5.31 2.82
CA ALA A 35 3.56 -5.17 3.74
C ALA A 35 2.24 -5.37 3.00
N ILE A 36 1.46 -6.34 3.44
CA ILE A 36 0.11 -6.61 2.93
C ILE A 36 -0.94 -6.27 4.00
N PRO A 37 -2.10 -5.73 3.63
CA PRO A 37 -3.10 -5.26 4.60
C PRO A 37 -3.76 -6.41 5.35
N THR A 38 -3.84 -7.60 4.78
CA THR A 38 -4.39 -8.79 5.45
C THR A 38 -3.70 -10.04 4.93
N TYR A 39 -3.83 -11.16 5.65
CA TYR A 39 -3.31 -12.43 5.18
C TYR A 39 -4.16 -12.97 4.02
N ASN A 40 -3.48 -13.34 2.94
CA ASN A 40 -4.05 -14.13 1.86
C ASN A 40 -3.06 -15.24 1.53
N LYS A 41 -3.50 -16.50 1.58
CA LYS A 41 -2.62 -17.67 1.42
C LYS A 41 -1.85 -17.61 0.10
N LEU A 42 -2.54 -17.39 -1.02
CA LEU A 42 -1.93 -17.40 -2.36
C LEU A 42 -0.89 -16.29 -2.51
N PHE A 43 -1.24 -15.06 -2.15
CA PHE A 43 -0.31 -13.94 -2.31
C PHE A 43 0.87 -14.05 -1.36
N TYR A 44 0.62 -14.43 -0.10
CA TYR A 44 1.66 -14.66 0.90
C TYR A 44 2.67 -15.72 0.44
N THR A 45 2.19 -16.91 0.02
CA THR A 45 3.08 -17.99 -0.42
C THR A 45 3.86 -17.61 -1.67
N THR A 46 3.24 -16.86 -2.59
CA THR A 46 3.90 -16.35 -3.80
C THR A 46 5.07 -15.43 -3.42
N LEU A 47 4.82 -14.40 -2.60
CA LEU A 47 5.87 -13.49 -2.13
C LEU A 47 6.98 -14.21 -1.38
N LYS A 48 6.64 -15.19 -0.53
CA LYS A 48 7.63 -16.02 0.18
C LYS A 48 8.50 -16.83 -0.79
N SER A 49 7.91 -17.43 -1.83
CA SER A 49 8.65 -18.18 -2.86
C SER A 49 9.59 -17.29 -3.68
N LEU A 50 9.26 -16.00 -3.81
CA LEU A 50 10.09 -14.97 -4.44
C LEU A 50 11.15 -14.38 -3.48
N GLY A 51 11.37 -14.98 -2.31
CA GLY A 51 12.42 -14.56 -1.37
C GLY A 51 12.08 -13.30 -0.56
N CYS A 52 10.84 -12.80 -0.61
CA CYS A 52 10.45 -11.60 0.13
C CYS A 52 10.23 -11.89 1.62
N THR A 53 10.49 -10.87 2.44
CA THR A 53 10.00 -10.81 3.82
C THR A 53 8.61 -10.20 3.84
N VAL A 54 7.59 -10.99 4.21
CA VAL A 54 6.20 -10.54 4.19
C VAL A 54 5.77 -10.06 5.57
N ILE A 55 5.15 -8.88 5.63
CA ILE A 55 4.63 -8.25 6.85
C ILE A 55 3.12 -8.15 6.73
N ILE A 56 2.38 -8.72 7.68
CA ILE A 56 0.92 -8.58 7.72
C ILE A 56 0.59 -7.33 8.54
N GLY A 57 0.00 -6.35 7.87
CA GLY A 57 -0.13 -4.98 8.33
C GLY A 57 -1.50 -4.56 8.81
N HIS A 58 -2.57 -5.35 8.66
CA HIS A 58 -3.93 -5.03 9.16
C HIS A 58 -4.43 -3.59 8.92
N TYR A 59 -3.94 -2.92 7.88
CA TYR A 59 -4.30 -1.55 7.53
C TYR A 59 -5.33 -1.55 6.41
N SER A 60 -6.08 -0.46 6.32
CA SER A 60 -7.09 -0.26 5.29
C SER A 60 -6.82 1.01 4.50
N VAL A 61 -7.49 1.12 3.36
CA VAL A 61 -7.26 2.20 2.41
C VAL A 61 -8.50 3.10 2.35
N PRO A 62 -8.35 4.42 2.59
CA PRO A 62 -9.48 5.35 2.67
C PRO A 62 -9.90 5.81 1.27
N VAL A 63 -10.78 5.03 0.63
CA VAL A 63 -11.40 5.35 -0.66
C VAL A 63 -12.90 5.56 -0.49
N LYS A 64 -13.47 6.45 -1.30
CA LYS A 64 -14.92 6.62 -1.43
C LYS A 64 -15.35 6.30 -2.86
N ARG A 65 -16.59 5.85 -3.01
CA ARG A 65 -17.21 5.53 -4.30
C ARG A 65 -17.86 6.77 -4.91
N LEU A 66 -17.82 6.88 -6.22
CA LEU A 66 -18.37 8.01 -6.98
C LEU A 66 -19.79 7.74 -7.46
N SER A 67 -20.15 6.48 -7.65
CA SER A 67 -21.52 6.07 -8.00
C SER A 67 -22.41 5.99 -6.76
N ARG A 68 -23.72 6.20 -6.94
CA ARG A 68 -24.70 5.87 -5.90
C ARG A 68 -24.61 4.38 -5.57
N VAL A 69 -24.67 4.07 -4.28
CA VAL A 69 -24.61 2.70 -3.77
C VAL A 69 -25.82 2.43 -2.90
N SER A 70 -26.15 1.14 -2.73
CA SER A 70 -27.20 0.74 -1.80
C SER A 70 -26.82 1.08 -0.36
N PHE A 71 -27.82 1.21 0.50
CA PHE A 71 -27.64 1.49 1.93
C PHE A 71 -26.67 0.51 2.61
N ILE A 72 -26.77 -0.78 2.28
CA ILE A 72 -25.91 -1.85 2.82
C ILE A 72 -24.44 -1.61 2.44
N ILE A 73 -24.16 -1.21 1.21
CA ILE A 73 -22.80 -0.93 0.74
C ILE A 73 -22.27 0.34 1.43
N GLY A 74 -23.09 1.39 1.54
CA GLY A 74 -22.73 2.61 2.25
C GLY A 74 -22.35 2.35 3.71
N LEU A 75 -23.11 1.49 4.42
CA LEU A 75 -22.78 1.10 5.80
C LEU A 75 -21.44 0.36 5.90
N LYS A 76 -21.11 -0.51 4.94
CA LYS A 76 -19.80 -1.18 4.87
C LYS A 76 -18.66 -0.17 4.67
N ASP A 77 -18.86 0.85 3.85
CA ASP A 77 -17.86 1.89 3.62
C ASP A 77 -17.63 2.72 4.90
N ILE A 78 -18.69 3.01 5.68
CA ILE A 78 -18.58 3.66 7.00
C ILE A 78 -17.77 2.80 7.97
N ILE A 79 -18.09 1.50 8.09
CA ILE A 79 -17.36 0.57 8.97
C ILE A 79 -15.88 0.52 8.57
N LYS A 80 -15.58 0.44 7.27
CA LYS A 80 -14.22 0.46 6.75
C LYS A 80 -13.50 1.78 7.07
N TYR A 81 -14.20 2.90 7.02
CA TYR A 81 -13.64 4.20 7.38
C TYR A 81 -13.36 4.32 8.88
N LEU A 82 -14.23 3.78 9.74
CA LEU A 82 -13.96 3.70 11.18
C LEU A 82 -12.74 2.80 11.45
N TRP A 83 -12.67 1.63 10.80
CA TRP A 83 -11.50 0.76 10.87
C TRP A 83 -10.21 1.50 10.47
N TYR A 84 -10.26 2.28 9.38
CA TYR A 84 -9.15 3.14 8.97
C TYR A 84 -8.75 4.12 10.08
N ILE A 85 -9.69 4.83 10.69
CA ILE A 85 -9.39 5.82 11.74
C ILE A 85 -8.71 5.19 12.95
N PHE A 86 -9.19 4.03 13.41
CA PHE A 86 -8.71 3.43 14.66
C PHE A 86 -7.49 2.53 14.47
N ILE A 87 -7.42 1.76 13.38
CA ILE A 87 -6.39 0.72 13.20
C ILE A 87 -5.17 1.24 12.45
N ASN A 88 -5.34 2.11 11.44
CA ASN A 88 -4.18 2.58 10.68
C ASN A 88 -3.13 3.33 11.53
N PRO A 89 -3.48 4.16 12.53
CA PRO A 89 -2.48 4.78 13.40
C PRO A 89 -1.64 3.77 14.18
N LEU A 90 -2.26 2.72 14.73
CA LEU A 90 -1.56 1.64 15.43
C LEU A 90 -0.62 0.90 14.47
N MET A 91 -1.09 0.64 13.25
CA MET A 91 -0.30 -0.03 12.24
C MET A 91 0.85 0.83 11.71
N LEU A 92 0.68 2.16 11.69
CA LEU A 92 1.73 3.09 11.34
C LEU A 92 2.88 3.05 12.36
N ILE A 93 2.56 2.99 13.65
CA ILE A 93 3.56 2.83 14.73
C ILE A 93 4.33 1.52 14.56
N ARG A 94 3.62 0.41 14.31
CA ARG A 94 4.25 -0.89 14.09
C ARG A 94 5.13 -0.90 12.84
N LEU A 95 4.67 -0.34 11.72
CA LEU A 95 5.49 -0.26 10.50
C LEU A 95 6.70 0.66 10.69
N LYS A 96 6.58 1.75 11.47
CA LYS A 96 7.73 2.58 11.84
C LYS A 96 8.78 1.76 12.60
N GLN A 97 8.37 0.98 13.60
CA GLN A 97 9.29 0.09 14.31
C GLN A 97 9.99 -0.91 13.38
N ILE A 98 9.27 -1.44 12.39
CA ILE A 98 9.82 -2.35 11.38
C ILE A 98 10.82 -1.62 10.47
N VAL A 99 10.50 -0.41 10.03
CA VAL A 99 11.39 0.43 9.21
C VAL A 99 12.72 0.65 9.92
N GLU A 100 12.68 1.02 11.21
CA GLU A 100 13.91 1.21 11.99
C GLU A 100 14.62 -0.12 12.27
N LYS A 101 13.88 -1.15 12.75
CA LYS A 101 14.45 -2.47 13.08
C LYS A 101 15.22 -3.09 11.92
N TYR A 102 14.69 -2.98 10.71
CA TYR A 102 15.31 -3.58 9.53
C TYR A 102 16.21 -2.62 8.77
N ASN A 103 16.33 -1.35 9.20
CA ASN A 103 17.03 -0.29 8.48
C ASN A 103 16.55 -0.20 7.02
N ILE A 104 15.25 0.01 6.82
CA ILE A 104 14.67 0.16 5.49
C ILE A 104 15.19 1.45 4.84
N ASP A 105 15.70 1.33 3.62
CA ASP A 105 16.31 2.44 2.88
C ASP A 105 15.27 3.27 2.13
N VAL A 106 14.22 2.62 1.59
CA VAL A 106 13.20 3.25 0.75
C VAL A 106 11.83 2.62 0.95
N ILE A 107 10.77 3.43 0.90
CA ILE A 107 9.38 2.99 1.00
C ILE A 107 8.70 3.16 -0.35
N HIS A 108 7.98 2.14 -0.78
CA HIS A 108 7.37 2.07 -2.10
C HIS A 108 5.88 1.77 -1.96
N SER A 109 5.00 2.65 -2.43
CA SER A 109 3.57 2.36 -2.53
C SER A 109 3.28 1.67 -3.87
N ASN A 110 2.82 0.41 -3.85
CA ASN A 110 2.59 -0.40 -5.07
C ASN A 110 1.30 -0.03 -5.82
N SER A 111 0.52 0.93 -5.33
CA SER A 111 -0.76 1.28 -5.92
C SER A 111 -1.14 2.70 -5.52
N PHE A 112 -1.83 3.40 -6.42
CA PHE A 112 -2.32 4.75 -6.16
C PHE A 112 -3.45 4.77 -5.14
N ALA A 113 -4.11 3.62 -4.91
CA ALA A 113 -5.15 3.53 -3.90
C ALA A 113 -4.63 3.87 -2.50
N THR A 114 -3.37 3.53 -2.16
CA THR A 114 -2.85 3.67 -0.79
C THR A 114 -1.97 4.91 -0.60
N ASN A 115 -2.33 5.72 0.40
CA ASN A 115 -1.50 6.82 0.92
C ASN A 115 -0.59 6.40 2.07
N PHE A 116 -0.70 5.15 2.51
CA PHE A 116 -0.09 4.71 3.77
C PHE A 116 1.44 4.70 3.68
N GLY A 117 2.00 4.35 2.52
CA GLY A 117 3.44 4.36 2.29
C GLY A 117 4.03 5.76 2.31
N ALA A 118 3.37 6.73 1.68
CA ALA A 118 3.82 8.13 1.69
C ALA A 118 3.80 8.70 3.12
N LEU A 119 2.73 8.47 3.88
CA LEU A 119 2.65 8.88 5.28
C LEU A 119 3.75 8.24 6.13
N LEU A 120 3.98 6.94 5.95
CA LEU A 120 5.04 6.22 6.67
C LEU A 120 6.42 6.81 6.36
N ALA A 121 6.71 7.08 5.09
CA ALA A 121 7.97 7.64 4.64
C ALA A 121 8.26 9.01 5.27
N ILE A 122 7.25 9.89 5.33
CA ILE A 122 7.35 11.17 6.03
C ILE A 122 7.68 10.97 7.51
N LYS A 123 7.04 10.00 8.17
CA LYS A 123 7.20 9.75 9.61
C LYS A 123 8.50 9.06 9.99
N THR A 124 9.16 8.40 9.03
CA THR A 124 10.44 7.69 9.21
C THR A 124 11.60 8.40 8.51
N ASN A 125 11.34 9.55 7.88
CA ASN A 125 12.30 10.30 7.07
C ASN A 125 13.01 9.42 6.03
N ARG A 126 12.23 8.62 5.30
CA ARG A 126 12.74 7.74 4.23
C ARG A 126 12.27 8.27 2.87
N PRO A 127 13.05 8.08 1.80
CA PRO A 127 12.58 8.36 0.45
C PRO A 127 11.34 7.52 0.13
N HIS A 128 10.41 8.13 -0.60
CA HIS A 128 9.17 7.50 -1.03
C HIS A 128 9.10 7.40 -2.55
N ILE A 129 8.70 6.22 -3.04
CA ILE A 129 8.40 5.96 -4.43
C ILE A 129 6.93 5.55 -4.54
N TRP A 130 6.24 6.04 -5.56
CA TRP A 130 4.87 5.62 -5.86
C TRP A 130 4.81 4.91 -7.21
N HIS A 131 4.21 3.74 -7.26
CA HIS A 131 3.79 3.10 -8.50
C HIS A 131 2.28 3.21 -8.64
N ILE A 132 1.83 3.88 -9.68
CA ILE A 132 0.44 3.97 -10.09
C ILE A 132 0.18 2.73 -10.94
N ARG A 133 -0.73 1.86 -10.50
CA ARG A 133 -1.09 0.62 -11.21
C ARG A 133 -2.49 0.64 -11.79
N GLU A 134 -3.26 1.67 -11.45
CA GLU A 134 -4.63 1.84 -11.84
C GLU A 134 -5.05 3.31 -11.83
N PHE A 135 -5.98 3.64 -12.70
CA PHE A 135 -6.70 4.90 -12.70
C PHE A 135 -7.97 4.73 -11.87
N MET A 136 -7.89 5.01 -10.57
CA MET A 136 -8.95 4.69 -9.59
C MET A 136 -10.37 5.08 -10.03
N LYS A 137 -10.51 6.26 -10.63
CA LYS A 137 -11.82 6.80 -11.02
C LYS A 137 -12.32 6.13 -12.29
N GLU A 138 -11.46 6.02 -13.30
CA GLU A 138 -11.75 5.49 -14.62
C GLU A 138 -11.98 3.96 -14.56
N ASP A 139 -11.18 3.25 -13.79
CA ASP A 139 -11.21 1.78 -13.71
C ASP A 139 -12.25 1.27 -12.71
N TYR A 140 -12.45 1.98 -11.59
CA TYR A 140 -13.22 1.46 -10.45
C TYR A 140 -14.30 2.41 -9.93
N GLY A 141 -14.44 3.62 -10.48
CA GLY A 141 -15.40 4.60 -9.99
C GLY A 141 -15.17 4.97 -8.52
N ILE A 142 -13.93 4.94 -8.06
CA ILE A 142 -13.54 5.31 -6.70
C ILE A 142 -12.53 6.45 -6.71
N GLU A 143 -12.46 7.19 -5.61
CA GLU A 143 -11.43 8.17 -5.38
C GLU A 143 -10.92 8.11 -3.94
N GLN A 144 -9.74 8.63 -3.70
CA GLN A 144 -9.27 8.81 -2.33
C GLN A 144 -10.14 9.85 -1.60
N ILE A 145 -10.39 9.61 -0.31
CA ILE A 145 -11.26 10.50 0.50
C ILE A 145 -10.70 11.92 0.57
N ASN A 146 -9.37 12.08 0.62
CA ASN A 146 -8.70 13.39 0.73
C ASN A 146 -7.72 13.62 -0.43
N GLN A 147 -8.23 14.16 -1.54
CA GLN A 147 -7.44 14.47 -2.73
C GLN A 147 -6.33 15.51 -2.47
N LYS A 148 -6.59 16.52 -1.63
CA LYS A 148 -5.57 17.54 -1.28
C LYS A 148 -4.38 16.91 -0.56
N LEU A 149 -4.64 15.94 0.32
CA LEU A 149 -3.60 15.18 1.00
C LEU A 149 -2.84 14.28 0.03
N CYS A 150 -3.56 13.61 -0.89
CA CYS A 150 -2.95 12.82 -1.95
C CYS A 150 -1.95 13.64 -2.78
N HIS A 151 -2.37 14.84 -3.22
CA HIS A 151 -1.52 15.75 -3.98
C HIS A 151 -0.27 16.16 -3.19
N LYS A 152 -0.41 16.43 -1.88
CA LYS A 152 0.76 16.70 -1.01
C LYS A 152 1.71 15.50 -0.96
N PHE A 153 1.18 14.29 -0.88
CA PHE A 153 2.00 13.07 -0.89
C PHE A 153 2.66 12.80 -2.24
N CYS A 154 2.01 13.13 -3.35
CA CYS A 154 2.63 13.08 -4.68
C CYS A 154 3.83 14.03 -4.73
N ASN A 155 3.66 15.28 -4.31
CA ASN A 155 4.75 16.28 -4.28
C ASN A 155 5.89 15.92 -3.33
N TYR A 156 5.61 15.17 -2.25
CA TYR A 156 6.63 14.67 -1.33
C TYR A 156 7.40 13.47 -1.91
N SER A 157 6.78 12.70 -2.79
CA SER A 157 7.37 11.47 -3.31
C SER A 157 8.58 11.78 -4.19
N ASN A 158 9.67 11.05 -3.99
CA ASN A 158 10.90 11.23 -4.74
C ASN A 158 10.79 10.76 -6.19
N ALA A 159 9.90 9.79 -6.45
CA ALA A 159 9.58 9.33 -7.79
C ALA A 159 8.14 8.81 -7.87
N ILE A 160 7.53 8.96 -9.04
CA ILE A 160 6.21 8.41 -9.38
C ILE A 160 6.36 7.68 -10.71
N PHE A 161 5.98 6.40 -10.73
CA PHE A 161 5.95 5.53 -11.90
C PHE A 161 4.49 5.18 -12.23
N ILE A 162 4.21 4.96 -13.52
CA ILE A 162 2.92 4.50 -14.04
C ILE A 162 3.15 3.19 -14.79
#